data_AF-A0A957Z5U3-F1
#
_entry.id   AF-A0A957Z5U3-F1
#
_cell.length_a   1.000
_cell.length_b   1.000
_cell.length_c   1.000
_cell.angle_alpha   90.00
_cell.angle_beta   90.00
_cell.angle_gamma   90.00
#
_symmetry.space_group_name_H-M   'P 1'
#
loop_
_entity.id
_entity.type
_entity.pdbx_description
1 polymer ?
#
loop_
_entity_poly.entity_id
_entity_poly.type
_entity_poly.pdbx_seq_one_letter_code
_entity_poly.pdbx_strand_id
1 'polypeptide(L)' 'GHLHPAVRLNGAGRQSTTLPCFYFGVDYGVLPAFGEFTGTALVRPAAGERVFVVAGQSIIEKSVV' A
#
# COMPACT_ATOMS: atom_id res chain seq x y z
N GLY A 1 -6.34 -13.04 0.74
CA GLY A 1 -7.14 -11.86 0.36
C GLY A 1 -7.16 -11.75 -1.14
N HIS A 2 -8.22 -11.20 -1.75
CA HIS A 2 -8.31 -11.13 -3.22
C HIS A 2 -7.84 -9.78 -3.80
N LEU A 3 -7.87 -8.71 -3.01
CA LEU A 3 -7.55 -7.36 -3.48
C LEU A 3 -6.04 -7.14 -3.71
N HIS A 4 -5.18 -7.71 -2.87
CA HIS A 4 -3.72 -7.48 -2.90
C HIS A 4 -3.35 -6.00 -2.97
N PRO A 5 -3.63 -5.23 -1.89
CA PRO A 5 -3.46 -3.80 -1.87
C PRO A 5 -2.00 -3.39 -2.07
N ALA A 6 -1.82 -2.37 -2.90
CA ALA A 6 -0.55 -1.69 -3.12
C ALA A 6 -0.77 -0.19 -3.26
N VAL A 7 0.30 0.59 -3.03
CA VAL A 7 0.30 2.02 -3.30
C VAL A 7 1.44 2.41 -4.21
N ARG A 8 1.18 3.41 -5.04
CA ARG A 8 2.22 4.06 -5.83
C ARG A 8 2.87 5.16 -5.01
N LEU A 9 4.18 5.07 -4.84
CA LEU A 9 5.03 6.12 -4.29
C LEU A 9 5.71 6.84 -5.45
N ASN A 10 5.71 8.17 -5.40
CA ASN A 10 6.43 9.01 -6.35
C ASN A 10 7.67 9.55 -5.67
N GLY A 11 8.83 9.37 -6.32
CA GLY A 11 10.12 9.88 -5.88
C GLY A 11 10.59 11.07 -6.72
N ALA A 12 11.77 11.56 -6.38
CA ALA A 12 12.45 12.60 -7.15
C ALA A 12 12.71 12.15 -8.60
N GLY A 13 12.81 13.10 -9.53
CA GLY A 13 13.16 12.80 -10.91
C GLY A 13 12.11 11.98 -11.67
N ARG A 14 10.81 12.10 -11.31
CA ARG A 14 9.68 11.39 -11.93
C ARG A 14 9.71 9.87 -11.74
N GLN A 15 10.51 9.37 -10.80
CA GLN A 15 10.50 7.96 -10.44
C GLN A 15 9.20 7.62 -9.73
N SER A 16 8.68 6.43 -9.98
CA SER A 16 7.57 5.90 -9.19
C SER A 16 7.77 4.41 -8.98
N THR A 17 7.41 3.94 -7.80
CA THR A 17 7.39 2.51 -7.48
C THR A 17 6.03 2.13 -6.92
N THR A 18 5.58 0.93 -7.22
CA THR A 18 4.38 0.34 -6.62
C THR A 18 4.85 -0.65 -5.59
N LEU A 19 4.45 -0.45 -4.33
CA LEU A 19 4.81 -1.34 -3.23
C LEU A 19 3.55 -1.93 -2.58
N PRO A 20 3.59 -3.20 -2.17
CA PRO A 20 2.52 -3.80 -1.39
C PRO A 20 2.35 -3.05 -0.07
N CYS A 21 1.12 -3.00 0.43
CA CYS A 21 0.81 -2.29 1.66
C CYS A 21 -0.23 -3.01 2.51
N PHE A 22 -0.20 -2.76 3.81
CA PHE A 22 -1.36 -2.96 4.65
C PHE A 22 -2.29 -1.77 4.48
N TYR A 23 -3.58 -2.02 4.30
CA TYR A 23 -4.59 -0.99 4.14
C TYR A 23 -5.67 -1.14 5.19
N PHE A 24 -5.86 -0.11 6.01
CA PHE A 24 -6.87 -0.09 7.06
C PHE A 24 -7.91 0.98 6.71
N GLY A 25 -9.11 0.52 6.36
CA GLY A 25 -10.29 1.37 6.35
C GLY A 25 -10.82 1.58 7.77
N VAL A 26 -11.97 2.23 7.88
CA VAL A 26 -12.59 2.55 9.19
C VAL A 26 -12.87 1.27 9.99
N ASP A 27 -13.48 0.27 9.35
CA ASP A 27 -13.95 -0.96 10.01
C ASP A 27 -13.31 -2.24 9.46
N TYR A 28 -12.30 -2.12 8.60
CA TYR A 28 -11.70 -3.27 7.92
C TYR A 28 -10.19 -3.11 7.71
N GLY A 29 -9.50 -4.25 7.65
CA GLY A 29 -8.09 -4.35 7.30
C GLY A 29 -7.89 -5.26 6.10
N VAL A 30 -7.05 -4.84 5.16
CA VAL A 30 -6.65 -5.63 4.00
C VAL A 30 -5.15 -5.89 4.06
N LEU A 31 -4.79 -7.16 4.04
CA LEU A 31 -3.41 -7.62 4.05
C LEU A 31 -2.82 -7.60 2.62
N PRO A 32 -1.52 -7.29 2.46
CA PRO A 32 -0.84 -7.41 1.18
C PRO A 32 -0.85 -8.88 0.69
N ALA A 33 -0.50 -9.07 -0.59
CA ALA A 33 -0.22 -10.41 -1.07
C ALA A 33 1.00 -11.00 -0.34
N PHE A 34 0.89 -12.27 0.07
CA PHE A 34 2.02 -13.00 0.66
C PHE A 34 2.95 -13.60 -0.40
N GLY A 35 2.49 -13.72 -1.64
CA GLY A 35 3.27 -14.23 -2.77
C GLY A 35 3.70 -13.12 -3.71
N GLU A 36 4.87 -13.28 -4.32
CA GLU A 36 5.50 -12.29 -5.21
C GLU A 36 4.82 -12.20 -6.59
N PHE A 37 4.17 -13.28 -7.04
CA PHE A 37 3.67 -13.43 -8.42
C PHE A 37 2.20 -13.04 -8.62
N THR A 38 1.59 -12.33 -7.67
CA THR A 38 0.19 -11.92 -7.80
C THR A 38 0.08 -10.48 -8.24
N GLY A 39 -0.87 -10.18 -9.13
CA GLY A 39 -1.23 -8.79 -9.43
C GLY A 39 -1.66 -8.04 -8.17
N THR A 40 -1.47 -6.72 -8.18
CA THR A 40 -1.80 -5.82 -7.06
C THR A 40 -2.88 -4.82 -7.45
N ALA A 41 -3.76 -4.46 -6.51
CA ALA A 41 -4.71 -3.36 -6.69
C ALA A 41 -4.19 -2.07 -6.04
N LEU A 42 -4.11 -1.00 -6.82
CA LEU A 42 -3.74 0.32 -6.29
C LEU A 42 -4.86 0.88 -5.42
N VAL A 43 -4.58 1.10 -4.14
CA VAL A 43 -5.52 1.72 -3.21
C VAL A 43 -5.31 3.23 -3.11
N ARG A 44 -6.41 3.96 -2.93
CA ARG A 44 -6.41 5.40 -2.66
C ARG A 44 -7.14 5.60 -1.33
N PRO A 45 -6.42 5.69 -0.19
CA PRO A 45 -7.07 5.84 1.11
C PRO A 45 -7.88 7.14 1.16
N ALA A 46 -9.11 7.04 1.66
CA ALA A 46 -9.95 8.18 1.99
C ALA A 46 -9.54 8.82 3.33
N ALA A 47 -10.17 9.94 3.67
CA ALA A 47 -9.97 10.58 4.97
C ALA A 47 -10.31 9.61 6.11
N GLY A 48 -9.42 9.50 7.10
CA GLY A 48 -9.56 8.58 8.23
C GLY A 48 -9.04 7.16 7.98
N GLU A 49 -8.71 6.82 6.73
CA GLU A 49 -8.10 5.53 6.39
C GLU A 49 -6.57 5.61 6.39
N ARG A 50 -5.91 4.50 6.67
CA ARG A 50 -4.46 4.44 6.87
C ARG A 50 -3.82 3.40 5.97
N VAL A 51 -2.64 3.72 5.45
CA VAL A 51 -1.84 2.83 4.62
C VAL A 51 -0.44 2.71 5.19
N PHE A 52 0.04 1.46 5.31
CA PHE A 52 1.39 1.15 5.73
C PHE A 52 2.10 0.36 4.64
N VAL A 53 3.18 0.92 4.10
CA VAL A 53 3.94 0.35 2.99
C VAL A 53 4.97 -0.64 3.50
N VAL A 54 5.10 -1.76 2.81
CA VAL A 54 6.19 -2.73 3.05
C VAL A 54 7.42 -2.27 2.28
N ALA A 55 8.45 -1.80 2.99
CA ALA A 55 9.70 -1.31 2.45
C ALA A 55 10.85 -2.24 2.89
N GLY A 56 11.05 -3.32 2.13
CA GLY A 56 12.00 -4.37 2.52
C GLY A 56 11.59 -5.02 3.85
N GLN A 57 12.42 -4.87 4.87
CA GLN A 57 12.16 -5.41 6.22
C GLN A 57 11.49 -4.38 7.16
N SER A 58 11.08 -3.22 6.65
CA SER A 58 10.47 -2.15 7.43
C SER A 58 9.04 -1.87 6.98
N ILE A 59 8.23 -1.38 7.92
CA ILE A 59 6.87 -0.90 7.67
C ILE A 59 6.86 0.61 7.89
N ILE A 60 6.38 1.35 6.88
CA ILE A 60 6.34 2.82 6.92
C ILE A 60 4.91 3.29 6.70
N GLU A 61 4.39 4.12 7.59
CA GLU A 61 3.09 4.76 7.37
C GLU A 61 3.20 5.79 6.25
N LYS A 62 2.32 5.69 5.26
CA LYS A 62 2.25 6.67 4.18
C LYS A 62 1.48 7.89 4.67
N SER A 63 2.17 9.01 4.87
CA SER A 63 1.52 10.29 5.10
C SER A 63 0.64 10.65 3.90
N VAL A 64 -0.65 10.85 4.16
CA VAL A 64 -1.60 11.37 3.17
C VAL A 64 -1.38 12.88 3.12
N VAL A 65 -0.79 13.35 2.01
CA VAL A 65 -0.69 14.78 1.68
C VAL A 65 -1.80 15.13 0.71
#